data_AF-A0A7L0CFJ9-F1
#
_entry.id   AF-A0A7L0CFJ9-F1
#
_cell.length_a   1.000
_cell.length_b   1.000
_cell.length_c   1.000
_cell.angle_alpha   90.00
_cell.angle_beta   90.00
_cell.angle_gamma   90.00
#
_symmetry.space_group_name_H-M   'P 1'
#
loop_
_entity.id
_entity.type
_entity.pdbx_description
1 polymer ?
#
loop_
_entity_poly.entity_id
_entity_poly.type
_entity_poly.pdbx_seq_one_letter_code
_entity_poly.pdbx_strand_id
1 'polypeptide(L)'
;QLSQTPGPTSPVFLPSDAEWDWLLAKTWVRNADFYSHQLLTHLLRTHLFGEVFAVATLRQLPSCHPIFKLLIPHFHFTLHINTLARSVLINPGGIIDKSSGATYEGLVLLVRRGLEKVTYASLCLPDDIRQRGMTQIPNYRYRDDGMILWETIRRFVSAIVDFYYKEDAAVREDAELQAWAMEIFVNGFLSRTSSGIPSSLRTVAELSKFLTMVVFTCSVQHAAVNNGQYDLGAFVPNAPSSMRHPPPTAKGKTFLQHFLDTLPEVDTTANILVALILLSSRLDDTRLLGQYPEERFTEAEPRRIIRTFRGELEEIRDLLEERNHVATLRYNYLNPLETENSISI
;
A
#
# COMPACT_ATOMS: atom_id res chain seq x y z
N GLN A 1 12.83 10.80 -20.77
CA GLN A 1 12.58 9.89 -21.91
C GLN A 1 11.29 9.15 -21.64
N LEU A 2 10.41 8.97 -22.65
CA LEU A 2 9.06 8.39 -22.46
C LEU A 2 8.94 6.93 -22.98
N SER A 3 10.04 6.34 -23.46
CA SER A 3 10.13 4.93 -23.85
C SER A 3 11.35 4.28 -23.20
N GLN A 4 11.33 2.95 -23.07
CA GLN A 4 12.50 2.17 -22.66
C GLN A 4 13.56 2.08 -23.76
N THR A 5 13.15 2.08 -25.03
CA THR A 5 14.07 2.02 -26.18
C THR A 5 14.46 3.43 -26.61
N PRO A 6 15.73 3.84 -26.45
CA PRO A 6 16.17 5.16 -26.89
C PRO A 6 16.19 5.25 -28.42
N GLY A 7 16.06 6.46 -28.95
CA GLY A 7 16.14 6.69 -30.40
C GLY A 7 15.61 8.07 -30.82
N PRO A 8 15.69 8.41 -32.11
CA PRO A 8 15.25 9.72 -32.62
C PRO A 8 13.74 9.97 -32.41
N THR A 9 12.94 8.91 -32.29
CA THR A 9 11.50 8.97 -32.01
C THR A 9 11.16 8.89 -30.51
N SER A 10 12.15 8.80 -29.62
CA SER A 10 11.98 8.87 -28.16
C SER A 10 12.92 9.90 -27.56
N PRO A 11 12.65 11.20 -27.78
CA PRO A 11 13.51 12.26 -27.30
C PRO A 11 13.60 12.28 -25.77
N VAL A 12 14.76 12.74 -25.28
CA VAL A 12 14.94 13.09 -23.87
C VAL A 12 14.44 14.52 -23.66
N PHE A 13 13.23 14.64 -23.13
CA PHE A 13 12.66 15.93 -22.72
C PHE A 13 13.36 16.47 -21.47
N LEU A 14 13.55 17.77 -21.43
CA LEU A 14 14.28 18.51 -20.39
C LEU A 14 13.44 19.71 -19.90
N PRO A 15 13.68 20.20 -18.66
CA PRO A 15 13.00 21.41 -18.16
C PRO A 15 13.24 22.68 -18.98
N SER A 16 14.29 22.71 -19.80
CA SER A 16 14.63 23.81 -20.70
C SER A 16 13.95 23.75 -22.07
N ASP A 17 13.21 22.68 -22.37
CA ASP A 17 12.45 22.57 -23.61
C ASP A 17 11.22 23.50 -23.59
N ALA A 18 10.51 23.60 -24.72
CA ALA A 18 9.29 24.39 -24.81
C ALA A 18 8.27 23.95 -23.74
N GLU A 19 7.53 24.93 -23.19
CA GLU A 19 6.61 24.76 -22.06
C GLU A 19 5.71 23.52 -22.21
N TRP A 20 5.04 23.39 -23.34
CA TRP A 20 4.10 22.30 -23.61
C TRP A 20 4.78 20.96 -23.85
N ASP A 21 5.99 20.92 -24.41
CA ASP A 21 6.74 19.67 -24.55
C ASP A 21 7.12 19.13 -23.17
N TRP A 22 7.66 20.01 -22.31
CA TRP A 22 8.05 19.62 -20.97
C TRP A 22 6.85 19.26 -20.10
N LEU A 23 5.77 20.02 -20.19
CA LEU A 23 4.54 19.73 -19.44
C LEU A 23 3.93 18.39 -19.87
N LEU A 24 3.77 18.13 -21.18
CA LEU A 24 3.24 16.87 -21.66
C LEU A 24 4.14 15.69 -21.27
N ALA A 25 5.47 15.85 -21.35
CA ALA A 25 6.40 14.81 -20.90
C ALA A 25 6.22 14.46 -19.42
N LYS A 26 6.06 15.47 -18.54
CA LYS A 26 5.75 15.23 -17.12
C LYS A 26 4.39 14.55 -16.94
N THR A 27 3.36 14.96 -17.69
CA THR A 27 2.02 14.36 -17.60
C THR A 27 2.01 12.88 -18.00
N TRP A 28 2.81 12.47 -19.00
CA TRP A 28 3.02 11.05 -19.31
C TRP A 28 3.67 10.27 -18.15
N VAL A 29 4.63 10.89 -17.45
CA VAL A 29 5.20 10.27 -16.25
C VAL A 29 4.15 10.16 -15.14
N ARG A 30 3.27 11.16 -14.97
CA ARG A 30 2.14 11.10 -14.03
C ARG A 30 1.11 10.04 -14.40
N ASN A 31 0.83 9.82 -15.70
CA ASN A 31 0.00 8.70 -16.17
C ASN A 31 0.63 7.34 -15.81
N ALA A 32 1.93 7.17 -16.04
CA ALA A 32 2.62 5.94 -15.68
C ALA A 32 2.62 5.71 -14.15
N ASP A 33 2.80 6.77 -13.37
CA ASP A 33 2.70 6.75 -11.91
C ASP A 33 1.31 6.33 -11.45
N PHE A 34 0.23 6.83 -12.08
CA PHE A 34 -1.14 6.40 -11.80
C PHE A 34 -1.30 4.88 -11.91
N TYR A 35 -0.83 4.26 -13.00
CA TYR A 35 -0.90 2.80 -13.15
C TYR A 35 -0.05 2.04 -12.13
N SER A 36 1.17 2.50 -11.88
CA SER A 36 2.05 1.88 -10.89
C SER A 36 1.45 1.98 -9.48
N HIS A 37 0.87 3.14 -9.15
CA HIS A 37 0.20 3.40 -7.89
C HIS A 37 -1.03 2.50 -7.73
N GLN A 38 -2.01 2.62 -8.64
CA GLN A 38 -3.30 1.95 -8.51
C GLN A 38 -3.18 0.43 -8.53
N LEU A 39 -2.40 -0.13 -9.45
CA LEU A 39 -2.36 -1.59 -9.64
C LEU A 39 -1.33 -2.28 -8.75
N LEU A 40 -0.17 -1.65 -8.55
CA LEU A 40 0.95 -2.30 -7.87
C LEU A 40 1.03 -1.86 -6.42
N THR A 41 1.15 -0.56 -6.17
CA THR A 41 1.34 -0.02 -4.82
C THR A 41 0.09 -0.14 -3.95
N HIS A 42 -1.08 0.11 -4.53
CA HIS A 42 -2.37 0.05 -3.86
C HIS A 42 -2.94 -1.38 -3.97
N LEU A 43 -3.52 -1.77 -5.11
CA LEU A 43 -4.21 -3.06 -5.25
C LEU A 43 -3.34 -4.27 -4.86
N LEU A 44 -2.21 -4.49 -5.54
CA LEU A 44 -1.39 -5.70 -5.29
C LEU A 44 -0.76 -5.69 -3.90
N ARG A 45 -0.08 -4.59 -3.55
CA ARG A 45 0.81 -4.53 -2.38
C ARG A 45 0.10 -4.28 -1.06
N THR A 46 -1.15 -3.80 -1.08
CA THR A 46 -2.00 -3.73 0.12
C THR A 46 -3.16 -4.70 0.02
N HIS A 47 -4.15 -4.46 -0.84
CA HIS A 47 -5.40 -5.23 -0.86
C HIS A 47 -5.18 -6.74 -1.03
N LEU A 48 -4.49 -7.15 -2.11
CA LEU A 48 -4.36 -8.57 -2.43
C LEU A 48 -3.52 -9.33 -1.39
N PHE A 49 -2.41 -8.75 -0.90
CA PHE A 49 -1.65 -9.37 0.17
C PHE A 49 -2.37 -9.33 1.53
N GLY A 50 -3.07 -8.25 1.85
CA GLY A 50 -3.92 -8.17 3.04
C GLY A 50 -4.98 -9.27 3.06
N GLU A 51 -5.60 -9.55 1.91
CA GLU A 51 -6.53 -10.67 1.75
C GLU A 51 -5.85 -12.04 1.87
N VAL A 52 -4.66 -12.24 1.28
CA VAL A 52 -3.88 -13.47 1.48
C VAL A 52 -3.63 -13.72 2.97
N PHE A 53 -3.20 -12.69 3.71
CA PHE A 53 -2.94 -12.80 5.14
C PHE A 53 -4.22 -13.10 5.93
N ALA A 54 -5.33 -12.46 5.57
CA ALA A 54 -6.64 -12.68 6.19
C ALA A 54 -7.14 -14.11 5.97
N VAL A 55 -7.11 -14.61 4.73
CA VAL A 55 -7.57 -15.96 4.38
C VAL A 55 -6.73 -17.02 5.08
N ALA A 56 -5.40 -16.91 5.04
CA ALA A 56 -4.53 -17.86 5.73
C ALA A 56 -4.76 -17.84 7.24
N THR A 57 -4.93 -16.66 7.84
CA THR A 57 -5.21 -16.52 9.28
C THR A 57 -6.51 -17.21 9.68
N LEU A 58 -7.60 -16.98 8.92
CA LEU A 58 -8.90 -17.59 9.18
C LEU A 58 -8.91 -19.11 9.00
N ARG A 59 -8.04 -19.65 8.14
CA ARG A 59 -7.97 -21.09 7.81
C ARG A 59 -7.04 -21.88 8.72
N GLN A 60 -5.95 -21.26 9.16
CA GLN A 60 -4.85 -21.97 9.83
C GLN A 60 -4.73 -21.66 11.33
N LEU A 61 -5.22 -20.52 11.79
CA LEU A 61 -5.08 -20.12 13.19
C LEU A 61 -6.45 -20.14 13.90
N PRO A 62 -6.66 -20.95 14.95
CA PRO A 62 -7.91 -20.97 15.69
C PRO A 62 -8.10 -19.67 16.49
N SER A 63 -9.35 -19.37 16.87
CA SER A 63 -9.70 -18.11 17.54
C SER A 63 -9.07 -17.90 18.93
N CYS A 64 -8.57 -18.97 19.54
CA CYS A 64 -7.80 -18.94 20.78
C CYS A 64 -6.30 -18.66 20.57
N HIS A 65 -5.79 -18.81 19.34
CA HIS A 65 -4.37 -18.63 19.04
C HIS A 65 -3.94 -17.17 19.24
N PRO A 66 -2.81 -16.89 19.90
CA PRO A 66 -2.39 -15.51 20.19
C PRO A 66 -2.19 -14.69 18.92
N ILE A 67 -1.65 -15.30 17.86
CA ILE A 67 -1.45 -14.63 16.56
C ILE A 67 -2.78 -14.35 15.85
N PHE A 68 -3.79 -15.21 15.99
CA PHE A 68 -5.14 -14.91 15.49
C PHE A 68 -5.71 -13.68 16.20
N LYS A 69 -5.63 -13.65 17.54
CA LYS A 69 -6.13 -12.53 18.37
C LYS A 69 -5.45 -11.21 18.01
N LEU A 70 -4.14 -11.26 17.73
CA LEU A 70 -3.36 -10.10 17.28
C LEU A 70 -3.79 -9.60 15.90
N LEU A 71 -3.92 -10.51 14.92
CA LEU A 71 -4.08 -10.13 13.52
C LEU A 71 -5.54 -9.87 13.11
N ILE A 72 -6.53 -10.54 13.72
CA ILE A 72 -7.92 -10.45 13.27
C ILE A 72 -8.48 -9.02 13.21
N PRO A 73 -8.15 -8.07 14.10
CA PRO A 73 -8.60 -6.69 13.98
C PRO A 73 -8.06 -5.97 12.74
N HIS A 74 -6.93 -6.44 12.19
CA HIS A 74 -6.27 -5.87 11.02
C HIS A 74 -6.79 -6.42 9.69
N PHE A 75 -7.80 -7.30 9.72
CA PHE A 75 -8.43 -7.88 8.53
C PHE A 75 -9.92 -7.57 8.42
N HIS A 76 -10.43 -6.67 9.28
CA HIS A 76 -11.81 -6.26 9.25
C HIS A 76 -12.18 -5.72 7.85
N PHE A 77 -13.24 -6.27 7.26
CA PHE A 77 -13.73 -6.00 5.91
C PHE A 77 -12.79 -6.22 4.71
N THR A 78 -11.52 -6.58 4.90
CA THR A 78 -10.58 -6.78 3.77
C THR A 78 -11.10 -7.80 2.73
N LEU A 79 -11.71 -8.90 3.16
CA LEU A 79 -12.32 -9.86 2.24
C LEU A 79 -13.55 -9.31 1.51
N HIS A 80 -14.34 -8.48 2.20
CA HIS A 80 -15.55 -7.89 1.65
C HIS A 80 -15.19 -6.88 0.57
N ILE A 81 -14.33 -5.92 0.88
CA ILE A 81 -13.96 -4.84 -0.04
C ILE A 81 -13.25 -5.40 -1.29
N ASN A 82 -12.37 -6.38 -1.14
CA ASN A 82 -11.72 -7.00 -2.28
C ASN A 82 -12.69 -7.81 -3.16
N THR A 83 -13.71 -8.44 -2.56
CA THR A 83 -14.77 -9.12 -3.30
C THR A 83 -15.64 -8.13 -4.06
N LEU A 84 -15.97 -6.99 -3.44
CA LEU A 84 -16.68 -5.90 -4.10
C LEU A 84 -15.86 -5.36 -5.28
N ALA A 85 -14.57 -5.06 -5.06
CA ALA A 85 -13.68 -4.58 -6.10
C ALA A 85 -13.63 -5.53 -7.31
N ARG A 86 -13.49 -6.84 -7.07
CA ARG A 86 -13.54 -7.86 -8.13
C ARG A 86 -14.89 -7.97 -8.85
N SER A 87 -15.97 -7.47 -8.25
CA SER A 87 -17.32 -7.57 -8.82
C SER A 87 -17.73 -6.33 -9.61
N VAL A 88 -17.23 -5.15 -9.24
CA VAL A 88 -17.70 -3.87 -9.82
C VAL A 88 -16.59 -2.91 -10.28
N LEU A 89 -15.36 -3.04 -9.75
CA LEU A 89 -14.27 -2.08 -9.97
C LEU A 89 -13.28 -2.59 -11.02
N ILE A 90 -12.70 -3.75 -10.76
CA ILE A 90 -11.58 -4.33 -11.54
C ILE A 90 -12.00 -5.52 -12.41
N ASN A 91 -13.29 -5.85 -12.50
CA ASN A 91 -13.80 -6.85 -13.45
C ASN A 91 -13.77 -6.32 -14.89
N PRO A 92 -13.84 -7.22 -15.90
CA PRO A 92 -14.12 -6.81 -17.28
C PRO A 92 -15.41 -5.97 -17.34
N GLY A 93 -15.34 -4.81 -17.99
CA GLY A 93 -16.42 -3.82 -18.04
C GLY A 93 -16.69 -3.07 -16.72
N GLY A 94 -15.85 -3.23 -15.70
CA GLY A 94 -15.86 -2.46 -14.46
C GLY A 94 -15.37 -1.02 -14.64
N ILE A 95 -15.35 -0.24 -13.57
CA ILE A 95 -14.98 1.19 -13.61
C ILE A 95 -13.55 1.38 -14.13
N ILE A 96 -12.58 0.59 -13.66
CA ILE A 96 -11.17 0.75 -14.04
C ILE A 96 -10.97 0.38 -15.51
N ASP A 97 -11.57 -0.72 -15.98
CA ASP A 97 -11.48 -1.15 -17.38
C ASP A 97 -12.08 -0.11 -18.34
N LYS A 98 -13.22 0.49 -17.97
CA LYS A 98 -13.87 1.55 -18.75
C LYS A 98 -13.14 2.89 -18.74
N SER A 99 -12.32 3.15 -17.72
CA SER A 99 -11.77 4.49 -17.45
C SER A 99 -10.25 4.52 -17.44
N SER A 100 -9.61 3.49 -17.99
CA SER A 100 -8.16 3.38 -18.17
C SER A 100 -7.81 3.40 -19.65
N GLY A 101 -6.62 3.90 -19.97
CA GLY A 101 -6.03 3.77 -21.31
C GLY A 101 -5.45 2.39 -21.65
N ALA A 102 -5.42 1.46 -20.69
CA ALA A 102 -4.97 0.08 -20.88
C ALA A 102 -6.15 -0.89 -20.88
N THR A 103 -6.09 -1.95 -21.69
CA THR A 103 -7.12 -3.00 -21.70
C THR A 103 -7.09 -3.80 -20.40
N TYR A 104 -8.20 -4.46 -20.06
CA TYR A 104 -8.27 -5.43 -18.96
C TYR A 104 -7.08 -6.39 -18.92
N GLU A 105 -6.70 -7.00 -20.05
CA GLU A 105 -5.55 -7.92 -20.13
C GLU A 105 -4.23 -7.21 -19.84
N GLY A 106 -4.10 -5.95 -20.26
CA GLY A 106 -2.96 -5.09 -19.93
C GLY A 106 -2.84 -4.82 -18.44
N LEU A 107 -3.95 -4.51 -17.77
CA LEU A 107 -4.01 -4.31 -16.32
C LEU A 107 -3.61 -5.60 -15.57
N VAL A 108 -4.16 -6.75 -15.98
CA VAL A 108 -3.82 -8.07 -15.40
C VAL A 108 -2.34 -8.41 -15.63
N LEU A 109 -1.79 -8.09 -16.80
CA LEU A 109 -0.38 -8.30 -17.10
C LEU A 109 0.53 -7.47 -16.19
N LEU A 110 0.16 -6.21 -15.90
CA LEU A 110 0.91 -5.36 -14.98
C LEU A 110 0.91 -5.95 -13.56
N VAL A 111 -0.23 -6.38 -13.04
CA VAL A 111 -0.32 -7.01 -11.71
C VAL A 111 0.53 -8.29 -11.66
N ARG A 112 0.47 -9.14 -12.70
CA ARG A 112 1.29 -10.36 -12.80
C ARG A 112 2.79 -10.05 -12.75
N ARG A 113 3.25 -9.10 -13.56
CA ARG A 113 4.65 -8.65 -13.57
C ARG A 113 5.05 -8.00 -12.24
N GLY A 114 4.13 -7.27 -11.62
CA GLY A 114 4.31 -6.71 -10.29
C GLY A 114 4.57 -7.81 -9.27
N LEU A 115 3.72 -8.84 -9.23
CA LEU A 115 3.87 -9.99 -8.33
C LEU A 115 5.23 -10.67 -8.53
N GLU A 116 5.67 -10.85 -9.78
CA GLU A 116 7.00 -11.39 -10.11
C GLU A 116 8.17 -10.59 -9.50
N LYS A 117 7.97 -9.30 -9.19
CA LYS A 117 9.00 -8.42 -8.64
C LYS A 117 8.85 -8.15 -7.13
N VAL A 118 7.70 -8.43 -6.53
CA VAL A 118 7.53 -8.25 -5.07
C VAL A 118 8.46 -9.21 -4.32
N THR A 119 9.14 -8.64 -3.34
CA THR A 119 9.97 -9.39 -2.38
C THR A 119 9.52 -9.10 -0.94
N TYR A 120 9.81 -10.00 -0.02
CA TYR A 120 9.56 -9.79 1.41
C TYR A 120 10.27 -8.54 1.94
N ALA A 121 11.50 -8.29 1.48
CA ALA A 121 12.22 -7.06 1.80
C ALA A 121 11.49 -5.81 1.31
N SER A 122 10.88 -5.84 0.12
CA SER A 122 10.10 -4.70 -0.38
C SER A 122 8.83 -4.44 0.45
N LEU A 123 8.32 -5.42 1.20
CA LEU A 123 7.16 -5.26 2.08
C LEU A 123 7.56 -4.80 3.50
N CYS A 124 8.86 -4.86 3.83
CA CYS A 124 9.39 -4.37 5.08
C CYS A 124 9.97 -2.96 4.90
N LEU A 125 9.28 -1.92 5.40
CA LEU A 125 9.64 -0.53 5.10
C LEU A 125 11.13 -0.18 5.33
N PRO A 126 11.78 -0.57 6.44
CA PRO A 126 13.21 -0.29 6.64
C PRO A 126 14.11 -0.92 5.56
N ASP A 127 13.76 -2.12 5.10
CA ASP A 127 14.52 -2.84 4.08
C ASP A 127 14.29 -2.21 2.71
N ASP A 128 13.03 -1.87 2.37
CA ASP A 128 12.66 -1.19 1.14
C ASP A 128 13.35 0.18 1.00
N ILE A 129 13.31 1.02 2.04
CA ILE A 129 13.97 2.34 2.07
C ILE A 129 15.47 2.20 1.84
N ARG A 130 16.10 1.18 2.44
CA ARG A 130 17.53 0.91 2.27
C ARG A 130 17.85 0.43 0.86
N GLN A 131 17.08 -0.52 0.33
CA GLN A 131 17.30 -1.10 -1.00
C GLN A 131 17.13 -0.06 -2.12
N ARG A 132 16.21 0.90 -1.94
CA ARG A 132 16.03 2.01 -2.88
C ARG A 132 17.08 3.12 -2.73
N GLY A 133 17.97 3.05 -1.73
CA GLY A 133 18.98 4.07 -1.47
C GLY A 133 18.40 5.38 -0.91
N MET A 134 17.25 5.33 -0.25
CA MET A 134 16.47 6.52 0.13
C MET A 134 16.66 6.94 1.59
N THR A 135 17.67 6.43 2.29
CA THR A 135 17.87 6.65 3.74
C THR A 135 18.24 8.08 4.10
N GLN A 136 18.87 8.83 3.21
CA GLN A 136 19.44 10.16 3.49
C GLN A 136 18.78 11.30 2.70
N ILE A 137 17.74 11.04 1.92
CA ILE A 137 17.04 12.07 1.16
C ILE A 137 16.32 13.04 2.13
N PRO A 138 16.56 14.35 2.07
CA PRO A 138 15.85 15.31 2.91
C PRO A 138 14.38 15.42 2.51
N ASN A 139 13.52 15.84 3.45
CA ASN A 139 12.09 16.09 3.22
C ASN A 139 11.28 14.87 2.72
N TYR A 140 11.72 13.63 3.01
CA TYR A 140 11.01 12.43 2.62
C TYR A 140 10.00 12.00 3.71
N ARG A 141 8.86 12.70 3.79
CA ARG A 141 7.90 12.54 4.90
C ARG A 141 7.29 11.14 5.03
N TYR A 142 6.97 10.48 3.91
CA TYR A 142 6.52 9.09 3.92
C TYR A 142 7.52 8.15 4.61
N ARG A 143 8.83 8.32 4.32
CA ARG A 143 9.88 7.54 4.99
C ARG A 143 9.92 7.86 6.47
N ASP A 144 10.02 9.14 6.81
CA ASP A 144 10.26 9.58 8.18
C ASP A 144 9.14 9.08 9.11
N ASP A 145 7.88 9.29 8.70
CA ASP A 145 6.70 8.92 9.49
C ASP A 145 6.49 7.42 9.48
N GLY A 146 6.63 6.79 8.32
CA GLY A 146 6.52 5.35 8.18
C GLY A 146 7.55 4.60 9.03
N MET A 147 8.79 5.10 9.13
CA MET A 147 9.83 4.46 9.94
C MET A 147 9.53 4.54 11.44
N ILE A 148 9.00 5.66 11.92
CA ILE A 148 8.55 5.82 13.30
C ILE A 148 7.40 4.85 13.60
N LEU A 149 6.40 4.80 12.73
CA LEU A 149 5.25 3.90 12.88
C LEU A 149 5.64 2.43 12.77
N TRP A 150 6.54 2.09 11.84
CA TRP A 150 7.08 0.74 11.69
C TRP A 150 7.74 0.28 12.98
N GLU A 151 8.60 1.10 13.58
CA GLU A 151 9.30 0.76 14.82
C GLU A 151 8.33 0.65 16.01
N THR A 152 7.32 1.51 16.10
CA THR A 152 6.28 1.43 17.13
C THR A 152 5.44 0.16 16.99
N ILE A 153 5.00 -0.20 15.77
CA ILE A 153 4.31 -1.47 15.51
C ILE A 153 5.23 -2.65 15.83
N ARG A 154 6.52 -2.57 15.46
CA ARG A 154 7.49 -3.63 15.74
C ARG A 154 7.62 -3.88 17.24
N ARG A 155 7.70 -2.83 18.06
CA ARG A 155 7.78 -2.93 19.53
C ARG A 155 6.50 -3.53 20.11
N PHE A 156 5.34 -3.07 19.66
CA PHE A 156 4.03 -3.63 20.04
C PHE A 156 3.93 -5.13 19.74
N VAL A 157 4.19 -5.51 18.48
CA VAL A 157 4.15 -6.90 18.02
C VAL A 157 5.16 -7.75 18.77
N SER A 158 6.41 -7.28 18.91
CA SER A 158 7.45 -8.04 19.61
C SER A 158 7.06 -8.30 21.06
N ALA A 159 6.50 -7.31 21.77
CA ALA A 159 6.07 -7.51 23.15
C ALA A 159 4.95 -8.55 23.29
N ILE A 160 4.00 -8.60 22.35
CA ILE A 160 2.98 -9.66 22.31
C ILE A 160 3.62 -11.02 22.01
N VAL A 161 4.49 -11.10 21.02
CA VAL A 161 5.15 -12.35 20.64
C VAL A 161 6.01 -12.88 21.79
N ASP A 162 6.85 -12.04 22.41
CA ASP A 162 7.70 -12.39 23.55
C ASP A 162 6.87 -12.83 24.78
N PHE A 163 5.62 -12.36 24.89
CA PHE A 163 4.72 -12.80 25.95
C PHE A 163 4.30 -14.27 25.76
N TYR A 164 3.99 -14.70 24.53
CA TYR A 164 3.49 -16.06 24.24
C TYR A 164 4.60 -17.07 23.84
N TYR A 165 5.65 -16.61 23.16
CA TYR A 165 6.75 -17.44 22.67
C TYR A 165 8.05 -17.07 23.40
N LYS A 166 8.45 -17.88 24.38
CA LYS A 166 9.63 -17.59 25.24
C LYS A 166 10.97 -17.94 24.60
N GLU A 167 10.94 -18.79 23.57
CA GLU A 167 12.13 -19.26 22.89
C GLU A 167 11.80 -19.66 21.45
N ASP A 168 12.83 -19.70 20.60
CA ASP A 168 12.68 -20.05 19.19
C ASP A 168 12.13 -21.48 18.97
N ALA A 169 12.32 -22.39 19.93
CA ALA A 169 11.76 -23.74 19.85
C ALA A 169 10.23 -23.72 19.82
N ALA A 170 9.60 -22.90 20.67
CA ALA A 170 8.14 -22.74 20.69
C ALA A 170 7.59 -22.25 19.34
N VAL A 171 8.31 -21.38 18.63
CA VAL A 171 7.92 -20.94 17.28
C VAL A 171 8.02 -22.08 16.27
N ARG A 172 9.10 -22.88 16.33
CA ARG A 172 9.31 -24.01 15.40
C ARG A 172 8.30 -25.14 15.59
N GLU A 173 7.90 -25.39 16.82
CA GLU A 173 7.03 -26.51 17.20
C GLU A 173 5.53 -26.20 17.02
N ASP A 174 5.19 -24.92 16.81
CA ASP A 174 3.83 -24.47 16.53
C ASP A 174 3.40 -24.85 15.11
N ALA A 175 2.75 -26.02 14.98
CA ALA A 175 2.30 -26.55 13.70
C ALA A 175 1.25 -25.67 12.99
N GLU A 176 0.41 -24.97 13.74
CA GLU A 176 -0.61 -24.06 13.20
C GLU A 176 0.05 -22.83 12.57
N LEU A 177 1.05 -22.25 13.27
CA LEU A 177 1.87 -21.15 12.76
C LEU A 177 2.67 -21.56 11.52
N GLN A 178 3.26 -22.76 11.49
CA GLN A 178 3.99 -23.24 10.31
C GLN A 178 3.06 -23.46 9.12
N ALA A 179 1.87 -24.02 9.35
CA ALA A 179 0.86 -24.19 8.30
C ALA A 179 0.37 -22.83 7.76
N TRP A 180 0.20 -21.84 8.64
CA TRP A 180 -0.13 -20.46 8.28
C TRP A 180 0.94 -19.81 7.38
N ALA A 181 2.20 -19.87 7.78
CA ALA A 181 3.31 -19.32 6.99
C ALA A 181 3.44 -20.03 5.62
N MET A 182 3.29 -21.35 5.61
CA MET A 182 3.33 -22.15 4.38
C MET A 182 2.17 -21.80 3.44
N GLU A 183 0.95 -21.64 3.95
CA GLU A 183 -0.21 -21.28 3.13
C GLU A 183 -0.03 -19.92 2.46
N ILE A 184 0.51 -18.93 3.18
CA ILE A 184 0.85 -17.60 2.61
C ILE A 184 1.90 -17.75 1.49
N PHE A 185 2.98 -18.50 1.73
CA PHE A 185 4.03 -18.71 0.74
C PHE A 185 3.49 -19.42 -0.53
N VAL A 186 2.73 -20.49 -0.35
CA VAL A 186 2.23 -21.31 -1.46
C VAL A 186 1.17 -20.58 -2.26
N ASN A 187 0.16 -19.99 -1.62
CA ASN A 187 -1.00 -19.43 -2.32
C ASN A 187 -0.86 -17.93 -2.59
N GLY A 188 -0.22 -17.18 -1.70
CA GLY A 188 -0.01 -15.74 -1.88
C GLY A 188 1.18 -15.42 -2.77
N PHE A 189 2.29 -16.13 -2.56
CA PHE A 189 3.55 -15.90 -3.29
C PHE A 189 3.84 -16.97 -4.34
N LEU A 190 2.89 -17.88 -4.57
CA LEU A 190 2.93 -18.91 -5.62
C LEU A 190 4.16 -19.82 -5.52
N SER A 191 4.58 -20.13 -4.28
CA SER A 191 5.78 -20.93 -3.98
C SER A 191 7.08 -20.37 -4.57
N ARG A 192 7.12 -19.07 -4.87
CA ARG A 192 8.27 -18.44 -5.52
C ARG A 192 9.35 -18.13 -4.49
N THR A 193 10.39 -18.95 -4.45
CA THR A 193 11.57 -18.73 -3.59
C THR A 193 12.25 -17.38 -3.86
N SER A 194 12.19 -16.88 -5.10
CA SER A 194 12.71 -15.55 -5.47
C SER A 194 12.03 -14.38 -4.75
N SER A 195 10.83 -14.59 -4.18
CA SER A 195 10.16 -13.56 -3.37
C SER A 195 10.87 -13.33 -2.03
N GLY A 196 11.64 -14.30 -1.55
CA GLY A 196 12.32 -14.25 -0.25
C GLY A 196 11.38 -14.21 0.96
N ILE A 197 10.07 -14.41 0.79
CA ILE A 197 9.16 -14.56 1.94
C ILE A 197 9.36 -15.94 2.57
N PRO A 198 9.38 -16.05 3.91
CA PRO A 198 9.54 -17.34 4.56
C PRO A 198 8.37 -18.29 4.27
N SER A 199 8.68 -19.53 3.94
CA SER A 199 7.73 -20.65 3.94
C SER A 199 7.56 -21.31 5.31
N SER A 200 8.41 -20.95 6.28
CA SER A 200 8.39 -21.39 7.67
C SER A 200 9.05 -20.32 8.55
N LEU A 201 8.59 -20.16 9.78
CA LEU A 201 9.15 -19.21 10.75
C LEU A 201 9.88 -19.98 11.85
N ARG A 202 11.13 -19.64 12.15
CA ARG A 202 11.99 -20.47 13.02
C ARG A 202 12.45 -19.79 14.29
N THR A 203 12.31 -18.48 14.37
CA THR A 203 12.73 -17.67 15.53
C THR A 203 11.66 -16.67 15.93
N VAL A 204 11.69 -16.27 17.20
CA VAL A 204 10.85 -15.21 17.77
C VAL A 204 11.06 -13.91 16.99
N ALA A 205 12.30 -13.60 16.62
CA ALA A 205 12.63 -12.40 15.84
C ALA A 205 12.05 -12.43 14.42
N GLU A 206 12.11 -13.57 13.73
CA GLU A 206 11.49 -13.74 12.41
C GLU A 206 9.97 -13.59 12.47
N LEU A 207 9.32 -14.22 13.46
CA LEU A 207 7.88 -14.11 13.69
C LEU A 207 7.48 -12.66 13.93
N SER A 208 8.16 -11.96 14.84
CA SER A 208 7.90 -10.55 15.15
C SER A 208 8.07 -9.66 13.92
N LYS A 209 9.11 -9.87 13.11
CA LYS A 209 9.32 -9.10 11.86
C LYS A 209 8.20 -9.38 10.85
N PHE A 210 7.80 -10.64 10.69
CA PHE A 210 6.74 -11.03 9.77
C PHE A 210 5.39 -10.42 10.17
N LEU A 211 5.03 -10.50 11.45
CA LEU A 211 3.80 -9.91 11.96
C LEU A 211 3.80 -8.39 11.89
N THR A 212 4.94 -7.74 12.13
CA THR A 212 5.11 -6.30 11.91
C THR A 212 4.80 -5.93 10.46
N MET A 213 5.32 -6.70 9.50
CA MET A 213 5.06 -6.49 8.08
C MET A 213 3.56 -6.62 7.76
N VAL A 214 2.89 -7.65 8.28
CA VAL A 214 1.45 -7.86 8.06
C VAL A 214 0.63 -6.71 8.63
N VAL A 215 0.85 -6.35 9.90
CA VAL A 215 0.12 -5.26 10.57
C VAL A 215 0.36 -3.93 9.87
N PHE A 216 1.62 -3.62 9.52
CA PHE A 216 1.96 -2.39 8.80
C PHE A 216 1.33 -2.33 7.40
N THR A 217 1.35 -3.44 6.67
CA THR A 217 0.75 -3.53 5.32
C THR A 217 -0.75 -3.26 5.35
N CYS A 218 -1.46 -3.86 6.30
CA CYS A 218 -2.91 -3.74 6.42
C CYS A 218 -3.40 -2.42 7.02
N SER A 219 -2.51 -1.59 7.58
CA SER A 219 -2.86 -0.33 8.22
C SER A 219 -2.11 0.85 7.60
N VAL A 220 -0.91 1.12 8.09
CA VAL A 220 -0.07 2.28 7.76
C VAL A 220 0.26 2.37 6.27
N GLN A 221 0.65 1.25 5.66
CA GLN A 221 0.98 1.24 4.23
C GLN A 221 -0.25 1.53 3.38
N HIS A 222 -1.41 0.95 3.72
CA HIS A 222 -2.66 1.22 3.04
C HIS A 222 -3.07 2.69 3.16
N ALA A 223 -3.09 3.24 4.38
CA ALA A 223 -3.41 4.65 4.61
C ALA A 223 -2.50 5.59 3.81
N ALA A 224 -1.18 5.33 3.78
CA ALA A 224 -0.22 6.14 3.03
C ALA A 224 -0.53 6.22 1.53
N VAL A 225 -1.07 5.15 0.94
CA VAL A 225 -1.27 5.04 -0.50
C VAL A 225 -2.73 5.24 -0.91
N ASN A 226 -3.67 5.17 0.04
CA ASN A 226 -5.09 5.36 -0.19
C ASN A 226 -5.55 6.80 0.10
N ASN A 227 -5.17 7.37 1.25
CA ASN A 227 -5.80 8.60 1.77
C ASN A 227 -5.50 9.86 0.93
N GLY A 228 -4.41 9.84 0.15
CA GLY A 228 -4.02 10.95 -0.74
C GLY A 228 -4.58 10.83 -2.17
N GLN A 229 -5.39 9.82 -2.47
CA GLN A 229 -5.91 9.58 -3.82
C GLN A 229 -6.69 10.76 -4.36
N TYR A 230 -7.66 11.28 -3.59
CA TYR A 230 -8.42 12.45 -4.01
C TYR A 230 -7.56 13.73 -4.03
N ASP A 231 -6.79 14.00 -2.96
CA ASP A 231 -5.96 15.20 -2.86
C ASP A 231 -5.01 15.39 -4.07
N LEU A 232 -4.40 14.30 -4.53
CA LEU A 232 -3.44 14.33 -5.62
C LEU A 232 -4.09 14.06 -6.99
N GLY A 233 -5.18 13.29 -7.03
CA GLY A 233 -5.83 12.86 -8.26
C GLY A 233 -7.00 13.71 -8.73
N ALA A 234 -7.58 14.55 -7.86
CA ALA A 234 -8.73 15.40 -8.20
C ALA A 234 -8.40 16.40 -9.32
N PHE A 235 -7.16 16.87 -9.39
CA PHE A 235 -6.66 17.61 -10.54
C PHE A 235 -6.13 16.63 -11.60
N VAL A 236 -6.99 16.20 -12.51
CA VAL A 236 -6.73 15.13 -13.49
C VAL A 236 -5.42 15.27 -14.26
N PRO A 237 -4.94 16.45 -14.70
CA PRO A 237 -3.63 16.56 -15.35
C PRO A 237 -2.45 16.10 -14.48
N ASN A 238 -2.62 16.01 -13.15
CA ASN A 238 -1.64 15.48 -12.21
C ASN A 238 -1.72 13.95 -12.02
N ALA A 239 -2.80 13.28 -12.43
CA ALA A 239 -2.91 11.83 -12.36
C ALA A 239 -3.87 11.27 -13.42
N PRO A 240 -3.61 11.50 -14.72
CA PRO A 240 -4.53 11.07 -15.77
C PRO A 240 -4.54 9.54 -15.87
N SER A 241 -5.72 8.93 -15.91
CA SER A 241 -5.88 7.48 -16.02
C SER A 241 -5.75 6.96 -17.45
N SER A 242 -5.92 7.83 -18.44
CA SER A 242 -5.77 7.52 -19.86
C SER A 242 -5.09 8.67 -20.59
N MET A 243 -4.60 8.39 -21.79
CA MET A 243 -4.02 9.37 -22.70
C MET A 243 -4.53 9.02 -24.11
N ARG A 244 -5.12 10.00 -24.82
CA ARG A 244 -5.80 9.79 -26.11
C ARG A 244 -4.90 9.89 -27.34
N HIS A 245 -3.72 10.46 -27.17
CA HIS A 245 -2.68 10.51 -28.20
C HIS A 245 -1.45 9.71 -27.75
N PRO A 246 -0.57 9.29 -28.66
CA PRO A 246 0.70 8.66 -28.29
C PRO A 246 1.67 9.67 -27.67
N PRO A 247 2.72 9.20 -26.95
CA PRO A 247 3.78 10.08 -26.49
C PRO A 247 4.43 10.87 -27.63
N PRO A 248 4.82 12.15 -27.42
CA PRO A 248 5.43 12.98 -28.44
C PRO A 248 6.76 12.38 -28.94
N THR A 249 6.91 12.26 -30.26
CA THR A 249 8.09 11.67 -30.92
C THR A 249 9.14 12.69 -31.34
N ALA A 250 8.86 13.98 -31.18
CA ALA A 250 9.76 15.09 -31.48
C ALA A 250 9.49 16.29 -30.56
N LYS A 251 10.49 17.14 -30.37
CA LYS A 251 10.37 18.42 -29.65
C LYS A 251 9.84 19.53 -30.57
N GLY A 252 9.31 20.59 -29.99
CA GLY A 252 8.81 21.80 -30.66
C GLY A 252 7.46 21.65 -31.34
N LYS A 253 6.73 20.57 -31.06
CA LYS A 253 5.46 20.24 -31.74
C LYS A 253 4.25 20.23 -30.80
N THR A 254 4.45 20.29 -29.49
CA THR A 254 3.36 20.31 -28.52
C THR A 254 2.89 21.73 -28.27
N PHE A 255 1.57 21.92 -28.20
CA PHE A 255 0.90 23.18 -27.90
C PHE A 255 -0.34 22.89 -27.04
N LEU A 256 -0.96 23.92 -26.45
CA LEU A 256 -2.07 23.79 -25.50
C LEU A 256 -3.19 22.87 -26.01
N GLN A 257 -3.70 23.09 -27.22
CA GLN A 257 -4.81 22.27 -27.73
C GLN A 257 -4.41 20.80 -27.88
N HIS A 258 -3.20 20.51 -28.40
CA HIS A 258 -2.69 19.14 -28.44
C HIS A 258 -2.57 18.50 -27.04
N PHE A 259 -2.16 19.27 -26.03
CA PHE A 259 -2.13 18.80 -24.64
C PHE A 259 -3.55 18.44 -24.14
N LEU A 260 -4.54 19.31 -24.34
CA LEU A 260 -5.93 19.08 -23.95
C LEU A 260 -6.54 17.87 -24.71
N ASP A 261 -6.22 17.74 -26.00
CA ASP A 261 -6.67 16.62 -26.83
C ASP A 261 -6.02 15.29 -26.38
N THR A 262 -4.84 15.34 -25.75
CA THR A 262 -4.16 14.15 -25.22
C THR A 262 -4.74 13.68 -23.88
N LEU A 263 -5.26 14.57 -23.04
CA LEU A 263 -5.84 14.22 -21.74
C LEU A 263 -7.12 13.37 -21.89
N PRO A 264 -7.57 12.65 -20.82
CA PRO A 264 -8.82 11.90 -20.84
C PRO A 264 -10.04 12.74 -21.23
N GLU A 265 -11.06 12.08 -21.78
CA GLU A 265 -12.36 12.73 -22.01
C GLU A 265 -13.12 12.95 -20.70
N VAL A 266 -14.23 13.69 -20.78
CA VAL A 266 -15.03 14.09 -19.62
C VAL A 266 -15.63 12.89 -18.90
N ASP A 267 -16.08 11.87 -19.63
CA ASP A 267 -16.68 10.66 -19.04
C ASP A 267 -15.67 9.81 -18.28
N THR A 268 -14.49 9.58 -18.87
CA THR A 268 -13.35 8.89 -18.25
C THR A 268 -12.89 9.64 -17.01
N THR A 269 -12.78 10.97 -17.12
CA THR A 269 -12.43 11.86 -16.02
C THR A 269 -13.44 11.75 -14.88
N ALA A 270 -14.74 11.87 -15.19
CA ALA A 270 -15.80 11.81 -14.19
C ALA A 270 -15.83 10.46 -13.47
N ASN A 271 -15.70 9.35 -14.19
CA ASN A 271 -15.70 8.02 -13.60
C ASN A 271 -14.53 7.81 -12.62
N ILE A 272 -13.33 8.25 -12.99
CA ILE A 272 -12.16 8.17 -12.09
C ILE A 272 -12.32 9.10 -10.89
N LEU A 273 -12.80 10.32 -11.08
CA LEU A 273 -13.04 11.23 -9.96
C LEU A 273 -14.03 10.64 -8.95
N VAL A 274 -15.13 10.03 -9.42
CA VAL A 274 -16.08 9.33 -8.54
C VAL A 274 -15.38 8.19 -7.80
N ALA A 275 -14.57 7.38 -8.48
CA ALA A 275 -13.81 6.31 -7.83
C ALA A 275 -12.86 6.87 -6.75
N LEU A 276 -12.09 7.92 -7.05
CA LEU A 276 -11.15 8.51 -6.09
C LEU A 276 -11.87 9.13 -4.89
N ILE A 277 -13.03 9.76 -5.08
CA ILE A 277 -13.85 10.28 -3.98
C ILE A 277 -14.29 9.13 -3.06
N LEU A 278 -14.88 8.07 -3.65
CA LEU A 278 -15.39 6.94 -2.87
C LEU A 278 -14.27 6.22 -2.12
N LEU A 279 -13.14 5.97 -2.77
CA LEU A 279 -11.99 5.28 -2.17
C LEU A 279 -11.26 6.12 -1.11
N SER A 280 -11.41 7.45 -1.16
CA SER A 280 -10.86 8.37 -0.15
C SER A 280 -11.86 8.72 0.96
N SER A 281 -13.07 8.17 0.92
CA SER A 281 -14.12 8.45 1.90
C SER A 281 -13.94 7.61 3.16
N ARG A 282 -14.32 8.16 4.31
CA ARG A 282 -14.39 7.40 5.57
C ARG A 282 -15.76 6.78 5.76
N LEU A 283 -15.78 5.57 6.31
CA LEU A 283 -17.00 4.87 6.70
C LEU A 283 -17.33 5.14 8.18
N ASP A 284 -18.61 5.11 8.55
CA ASP A 284 -19.04 5.43 9.93
C ASP A 284 -18.51 4.42 10.97
N ASP A 285 -18.25 3.17 10.56
CA ASP A 285 -17.76 2.09 11.42
C ASP A 285 -16.24 1.89 11.33
N THR A 286 -15.51 2.90 10.82
CA THR A 286 -14.05 2.91 10.73
C THR A 286 -13.41 2.65 12.10
N ARG A 287 -12.48 1.69 12.14
CA ARG A 287 -11.68 1.38 13.33
C ARG A 287 -10.25 1.86 13.09
N LEU A 288 -9.77 2.76 13.94
CA LEU A 288 -8.43 3.33 13.78
C LEU A 288 -7.35 2.41 14.36
N LEU A 289 -6.11 2.64 13.96
CA LEU A 289 -4.94 1.88 14.41
C LEU A 289 -4.84 1.88 15.94
N GLY A 290 -4.67 0.70 16.52
CA GLY A 290 -4.62 0.52 17.97
C GLY A 290 -5.99 0.49 18.66
N GLN A 291 -7.09 0.84 17.97
CA GLN A 291 -8.44 0.71 18.51
C GLN A 291 -8.96 -0.72 18.32
N TYR A 292 -9.08 -1.42 19.44
CA TYR A 292 -9.48 -2.83 19.51
C TYR A 292 -10.69 -2.95 20.43
N PRO A 293 -11.92 -2.68 19.95
CA PRO A 293 -13.14 -2.76 20.76
C PRO A 293 -13.50 -4.19 21.14
N GLU A 294 -13.12 -5.17 20.31
CA GLU A 294 -13.27 -6.58 20.62
C GLU A 294 -12.14 -7.04 21.53
N GLU A 295 -12.44 -7.30 22.80
CA GLU A 295 -11.48 -7.74 23.81
C GLU A 295 -11.06 -9.22 23.62
N ARG A 296 -10.32 -9.50 22.53
CA ARG A 296 -9.84 -10.86 22.21
C ARG A 296 -8.71 -11.32 23.14
N PHE A 297 -7.90 -10.38 23.62
CA PHE A 297 -6.94 -10.59 24.70
C PHE A 297 -7.59 -10.28 26.05
N THR A 298 -7.63 -11.27 26.93
CA THR A 298 -8.22 -11.15 28.27
C THR A 298 -7.16 -11.05 29.37
N GLU A 299 -5.93 -11.46 29.06
CA GLU A 299 -4.79 -11.44 29.95
C GLU A 299 -4.31 -10.00 30.24
N ALA A 300 -3.85 -9.78 31.47
CA ALA A 300 -3.47 -8.44 31.93
C ALA A 300 -2.31 -7.82 31.14
N GLU A 301 -1.32 -8.63 30.76
CA GLU A 301 -0.09 -8.17 30.12
C GLU A 301 -0.31 -7.77 28.64
N PRO A 302 -0.92 -8.58 27.76
CA PRO A 302 -1.36 -8.13 26.44
C PRO A 302 -2.22 -6.86 26.46
N ARG A 303 -3.15 -6.73 27.43
CA ARG A 303 -3.95 -5.50 27.60
C ARG A 303 -3.10 -4.30 27.98
N ARG A 304 -2.05 -4.48 28.79
CA ARG A 304 -1.08 -3.43 29.13
C ARG A 304 -0.28 -3.01 27.90
N ILE A 305 0.22 -3.98 27.13
CA ILE A 305 0.96 -3.75 25.88
C ILE A 305 0.11 -2.95 24.88
N ILE A 306 -1.17 -3.30 24.71
CA ILE A 306 -2.10 -2.54 23.85
C ILE A 306 -2.26 -1.08 24.33
N ARG A 307 -2.38 -0.85 25.64
CA ARG A 307 -2.48 0.52 26.18
C ARG A 307 -1.20 1.32 25.93
N THR A 308 -0.03 0.69 26.11
CA THR A 308 1.26 1.32 25.78
C THR A 308 1.33 1.68 24.31
N PHE A 309 0.96 0.76 23.42
CA PHE A 309 0.92 1.03 21.97
C PHE A 309 0.02 2.22 21.62
N ARG A 310 -1.18 2.32 22.22
CA ARG A 310 -2.06 3.48 22.02
C ARG A 310 -1.42 4.79 22.47
N GLY A 311 -0.79 4.83 23.64
CA GLY A 311 -0.09 6.02 24.12
C GLY A 311 1.03 6.45 23.18
N GLU A 312 1.82 5.51 22.67
CA GLU A 312 2.88 5.80 21.69
C GLU A 312 2.31 6.36 20.37
N LEU A 313 1.14 5.88 19.92
CA LEU A 313 0.48 6.44 18.73
C LEU A 313 -0.01 7.88 18.95
N GLU A 314 -0.49 8.22 20.14
CA GLU A 314 -0.87 9.59 20.50
C GLU A 314 0.36 10.52 20.50
N GLU A 315 1.48 10.09 21.08
CA GLU A 315 2.75 10.84 21.05
C GLU A 315 3.26 11.07 19.62
N ILE A 316 3.16 10.05 18.76
CA ILE A 316 3.52 10.17 17.34
C ILE A 316 2.60 11.17 16.64
N ARG A 317 1.29 11.12 16.90
CA ARG A 317 0.34 12.07 16.33
C ARG A 317 0.73 13.51 16.66
N ASP A 318 1.04 13.79 17.92
CA ASP A 318 1.44 15.13 18.36
C ASP A 318 2.73 15.58 17.66
N LEU A 319 3.72 14.68 17.53
CA LEU A 319 4.96 14.94 16.80
C LEU A 319 4.72 15.29 15.32
N LEU A 320 3.82 14.56 14.65
CA LEU A 320 3.50 14.79 13.25
C LEU A 320 2.73 16.10 13.06
N GLU A 321 1.79 16.42 13.95
CA GLU A 321 1.02 17.67 13.93
C GLU A 321 1.93 18.89 14.11
N GLU A 322 2.83 18.87 15.09
CA GLU A 322 3.79 19.95 15.35
C GLU A 322 4.65 20.23 14.11
N ARG A 323 5.19 19.15 13.49
CA ARG A 323 5.96 19.26 12.25
C ARG A 323 5.12 19.82 11.10
N ASN A 324 3.87 19.37 10.96
CA ASN A 324 3.00 19.76 9.85
C ASN A 324 2.43 21.18 10.01
N HIS A 325 2.40 21.73 11.23
CA HIS A 325 1.91 23.08 11.50
C HIS A 325 2.72 24.15 10.74
N VAL A 326 4.03 23.95 10.57
CA VAL A 326 4.95 24.90 9.91
C VAL A 326 5.30 24.52 8.46
N ALA A 327 4.74 23.43 7.93
CA ALA A 327 5.04 22.95 6.58
C ALA A 327 4.21 23.67 5.50
N THR A 328 4.84 24.03 4.38
CA THR A 328 4.15 24.62 3.22
C THR A 328 3.13 23.66 2.59
N LEU A 329 3.47 22.37 2.53
CA LEU A 329 2.57 21.29 2.15
C LEU A 329 2.58 20.24 3.26
N ARG A 330 1.43 20.02 3.87
CA ARG A 330 1.28 19.07 4.98
C ARG A 330 1.29 17.64 4.44
N TYR A 331 1.90 16.72 5.20
CA TYR A 331 1.82 15.29 4.93
C TYR A 331 1.11 14.63 6.12
N ASN A 332 -0.19 14.36 5.96
CA ASN A 332 -1.07 13.83 7.02
C ASN A 332 -1.50 12.38 6.80
N TYR A 333 -1.12 11.76 5.68
CA TYR A 333 -1.60 10.41 5.31
C TYR A 333 -1.15 9.30 6.28
N LEU A 334 -0.17 9.58 7.14
CA LEU A 334 0.31 8.69 8.19
C LEU A 334 0.02 9.20 9.60
N ASN A 335 -0.97 10.07 9.77
CA ASN A 335 -1.47 10.37 11.11
C ASN A 335 -2.07 9.07 11.71
N PRO A 336 -1.53 8.53 12.80
CA PRO A 336 -1.98 7.24 13.35
C PRO A 336 -3.42 7.29 13.87
N LEU A 337 -3.93 8.47 14.24
CA LEU A 337 -5.33 8.68 14.64
C LEU A 337 -6.28 8.91 13.45
N GLU A 338 -5.76 8.79 12.24
CA GLU A 338 -6.51 8.79 10.98
C GLU A 338 -6.24 7.54 10.14
N THR A 339 -5.34 6.68 10.61
CA THR A 339 -4.96 5.42 9.97
C THR A 339 -5.92 4.33 10.41
N GLU A 340 -6.52 3.64 9.46
CA GLU A 340 -7.39 2.49 9.77
C GLU A 340 -6.58 1.28 10.23
N ASN A 341 -7.22 0.43 11.04
CA ASN A 341 -6.60 -0.79 11.55
C ASN A 341 -6.45 -1.86 10.44
N SER A 342 -7.30 -1.79 9.41
CA SER A 342 -7.44 -2.76 8.32
C SER A 342 -7.66 -2.08 6.98
N ILE A 343 -7.66 -2.87 5.91
CA ILE A 343 -8.03 -2.43 4.55
C ILE A 343 -9.55 -2.59 4.41
N SER A 344 -10.29 -1.49 4.54
CA SER A 344 -11.77 -1.48 4.58
C SER A 344 -12.43 -0.81 3.37
N ILE A 345 -11.66 -0.07 2.58
CA ILE A 345 -12.10 0.76 1.46
C ILE A 345 -11.18 0.56 0.27
#